data_AF-A0A1Q7HVE9-F1
#
_entry.id   AF-A0A1Q7HVE9-F1
#
_cell.length_a   1.000
_cell.length_b   1.000
_cell.length_c   1.000
_cell.angle_alpha   90.00
_cell.angle_beta   90.00
_cell.angle_gamma   90.00
#
_symmetry.space_group_name_H-M   'P 1'
#
loop_
_entity.id
_entity.type
_entity.pdbx_description
1 polymer ?
#
loop_
_entity_poly.entity_id
_entity_poly.type
_entity_poly.pdbx_seq_one_letter_code
_entity_poly.pdbx_strand_id
1 'polypeptide(L)'
;MNEARAVLVLSIFIFGLVAGGVVNRLTDTGPRANPYPSLDRVEEPQQSAQLATALSNSDAKALAGLMDNDTLGSLRDALMSPMGAPIVDIRSVRFIGATSKSGKTLAGYVISGKDAQGTDAIIGFVLDIEHGQIVGVN
;
A
#
# COMPACT_ATOMS: atom_id res chain seq x y z
N MET A 1 34.64 -43.42 -24.45
CA MET A 1 33.94 -42.17 -24.86
C MET A 1 34.95 -41.04 -24.77
N ASN A 2 35.26 -40.40 -25.90
CA ASN A 2 36.44 -39.54 -26.06
C ASN A 2 36.32 -38.24 -25.25
N GLU A 3 37.23 -38.03 -24.29
CA GLU A 3 37.38 -36.78 -23.52
C GLU A 3 37.41 -35.55 -24.40
N ALA A 4 38.03 -35.64 -25.58
CA ALA A 4 38.07 -34.56 -26.57
C ALA A 4 36.67 -34.08 -27.00
N ARG A 5 35.68 -34.98 -27.10
CA ARG A 5 34.30 -34.59 -27.43
C ARG A 5 33.62 -33.90 -26.24
N ALA A 6 33.89 -34.36 -25.02
CA ALA A 6 33.34 -33.74 -23.81
C ALA A 6 33.89 -32.33 -23.60
N VAL A 7 35.20 -32.13 -23.78
CA VAL A 7 35.86 -30.82 -23.69
C VAL A 7 35.33 -29.86 -24.74
N LEU A 8 35.14 -30.33 -25.98
CA LEU A 8 34.60 -29.50 -27.06
C LEU A 8 33.16 -29.05 -26.79
N VAL A 9 32.29 -29.97 -26.34
CA VAL A 9 30.90 -29.64 -26.00
C VAL A 9 30.84 -28.66 -24.82
N LEU A 10 31.63 -28.88 -23.77
CA LEU A 10 31.69 -27.99 -22.62
C LEU A 10 32.16 -26.59 -23.00
N SER A 11 33.17 -26.50 -23.87
CA SER A 11 33.72 -25.21 -24.33
C SER A 11 32.68 -24.41 -25.12
N ILE A 12 31.94 -25.07 -26.02
CA ILE A 12 30.86 -24.43 -26.79
C ILE A 12 29.74 -23.97 -25.85
N PHE A 13 29.38 -24.77 -24.86
CA PHE A 13 28.34 -24.43 -23.89
C PHE A 13 28.70 -23.21 -23.05
N ILE A 14 29.93 -23.17 -22.51
CA ILE A 14 30.43 -22.03 -21.75
C ILE A 14 30.48 -20.78 -22.62
N PHE A 15 30.98 -20.91 -23.85
CA PHE A 15 31.01 -19.80 -24.80
C PHE A 15 29.61 -19.25 -25.10
N GLY A 16 28.62 -20.13 -25.30
CA GLY A 16 27.23 -19.75 -25.49
C GLY A 16 26.64 -18.99 -24.31
N LEU A 17 26.92 -19.43 -23.07
CA LEU A 17 26.48 -18.73 -21.85
C LEU A 17 27.08 -17.33 -21.74
N VAL A 18 28.39 -17.20 -21.99
CA VAL A 18 29.08 -15.92 -21.93
C VAL A 18 28.58 -14.98 -23.03
N ALA A 19 28.50 -15.46 -24.27
CA ALA A 19 27.98 -14.68 -25.40
C ALA A 19 26.53 -14.23 -25.16
N GLY A 20 25.66 -15.14 -24.69
CA GLY A 20 24.28 -14.81 -24.35
C GLY A 20 24.17 -13.78 -23.23
N GLY A 21 24.98 -13.90 -22.18
CA GLY A 21 25.02 -12.92 -21.08
C GLY A 21 25.47 -11.53 -21.53
N VAL A 22 26.45 -11.45 -22.43
CA VAL A 22 26.92 -10.18 -23.01
C VAL A 22 25.84 -9.55 -23.90
N VAL A 23 25.20 -10.32 -24.78
CA VAL A 23 24.09 -9.83 -25.60
C VAL A 23 22.96 -9.32 -24.70
N ASN A 24 22.56 -10.10 -23.70
CA ASN A 24 21.52 -9.70 -22.76
C ASN A 24 21.87 -8.37 -22.08
N ARG A 25 23.09 -8.18 -21.59
CA ARG A 25 23.51 -6.90 -20.99
C ARG A 25 23.49 -5.72 -21.95
N LEU A 26 23.77 -5.94 -23.24
CA LEU A 26 23.77 -4.88 -24.25
C LEU A 26 22.35 -4.53 -24.71
N THR A 27 21.43 -5.49 -24.69
CA THR A 27 20.03 -5.30 -25.12
C THR A 27 19.06 -4.98 -23.99
N ASP A 28 19.44 -5.27 -22.74
CA ASP A 28 18.62 -4.97 -21.56
C ASP A 28 18.59 -3.45 -21.35
N THR A 29 17.47 -2.85 -21.71
CA THR A 29 17.21 -1.42 -21.51
C THR A 29 16.76 -1.09 -20.08
N GLY A 30 16.88 -2.06 -19.16
CA GLY A 30 16.46 -1.95 -17.78
C GLY A 30 14.94 -2.01 -17.62
N PRO A 31 14.45 -1.92 -16.37
CA PRO A 31 13.04 -1.81 -16.10
C PRO A 31 12.45 -0.61 -16.86
N ARG A 32 11.37 -0.84 -17.62
CA ARG A 32 10.67 0.25 -18.31
C ARG A 32 10.35 1.36 -17.31
N ALA A 33 10.70 2.59 -17.67
CA ALA A 33 10.34 3.76 -16.89
C ALA A 33 8.84 3.72 -16.59
N ASN A 34 8.46 3.90 -15.32
CA ASN A 34 7.06 3.88 -14.91
C ASN A 34 6.32 4.99 -15.67
N PRO A 35 5.31 4.66 -16.51
CA PRO A 35 4.61 5.66 -17.32
C PRO A 35 3.74 6.59 -16.48
N TYR A 36 3.54 6.28 -15.20
CA TYR A 36 2.80 7.12 -14.28
C TYR A 36 3.74 8.07 -13.53
N PRO A 37 3.41 9.37 -13.44
CA PRO A 37 4.13 10.28 -12.56
C PRO A 37 4.10 9.71 -11.15
N SER A 38 5.28 9.47 -10.59
CA SER A 38 5.37 9.05 -9.20
C SER A 38 4.90 10.20 -8.34
N LEU A 39 3.82 9.97 -7.58
CA LEU A 39 3.46 10.88 -6.52
C LEU A 39 4.56 10.83 -5.46
N ASP A 40 4.98 11.99 -4.97
CA ASP A 40 5.98 12.07 -3.92
C ASP A 40 5.45 11.33 -2.69
N ARG A 41 6.15 10.27 -2.30
CA ARG A 41 5.86 9.56 -1.06
C ARG A 41 6.28 10.45 0.09
N VAL A 42 5.36 10.62 1.02
CA VAL A 42 5.60 11.35 2.26
C VAL A 42 5.49 10.40 3.44
N GLU A 43 6.11 10.80 4.54
CA GLU A 43 5.93 10.11 5.82
C GLU A 43 4.48 10.20 6.29
N GLU A 44 4.12 9.31 7.22
CA GLU A 44 2.78 9.30 7.79
C GLU A 44 2.44 10.65 8.46
N PRO A 45 1.37 11.34 8.04
CA PRO A 45 0.93 12.56 8.69
C PRO A 45 0.53 12.32 10.16
N GLN A 46 0.86 13.26 11.04
CA GLN A 46 0.59 13.09 12.48
C GLN A 46 -0.91 12.93 12.78
N GLN A 47 -1.76 13.64 12.06
CA GLN A 47 -3.22 13.60 12.24
C GLN A 47 -3.79 12.24 11.85
N SER A 48 -3.27 11.63 10.79
CA SER A 48 -3.71 10.30 10.35
C SER A 48 -3.20 9.20 11.28
N ALA A 49 -2.00 9.34 11.83
CA ALA A 49 -1.49 8.44 12.87
C ALA A 49 -2.33 8.49 14.16
N GLN A 50 -2.77 9.69 14.57
CA GLN A 50 -3.67 9.87 15.71
C GLN A 50 -5.03 9.21 15.45
N LEU A 51 -5.58 9.35 14.25
CA LEU A 51 -6.81 8.68 13.86
C LEU A 51 -6.66 7.15 13.87
N ALA A 52 -5.57 6.62 13.31
CA ALA A 52 -5.32 5.18 13.32
C ALA A 52 -5.23 4.63 14.76
N THR A 53 -4.59 5.39 15.65
CA THR A 53 -4.53 5.07 17.09
C THR A 53 -5.92 5.10 17.72
N ALA A 54 -6.70 6.15 17.47
CA ALA A 54 -8.07 6.28 17.98
C ALA A 54 -9.00 5.15 17.50
N LEU A 55 -8.90 4.77 16.23
CA LEU A 55 -9.63 3.61 15.68
C LEU A 55 -9.21 2.30 16.34
N SER A 56 -7.91 2.07 16.51
CA SER A 56 -7.41 0.85 17.15
C SER A 56 -7.87 0.72 18.62
N ASN A 57 -8.02 1.85 19.32
CA ASN A 57 -8.47 1.90 20.70
C ASN A 57 -9.99 2.06 20.85
N SER A 58 -10.74 2.12 19.74
CA SER A 58 -12.17 2.43 19.74
C SER A 58 -12.52 3.73 20.51
N ASP A 59 -11.64 4.73 20.45
CA ASP A 59 -11.82 6.01 21.15
C ASP A 59 -12.65 6.99 20.32
N ALA A 60 -13.97 6.87 20.46
CA ALA A 60 -14.93 7.74 19.78
C ALA A 60 -14.75 9.22 20.13
N LYS A 61 -14.23 9.55 21.32
CA LYS A 61 -14.02 10.94 21.74
C LYS A 61 -12.82 11.55 21.02
N ALA A 62 -11.74 10.78 20.86
CA ALA A 62 -10.60 11.20 20.07
C ALA A 62 -10.98 11.40 18.60
N LEU A 63 -11.77 10.48 18.01
CA LEU A 63 -12.25 10.62 16.63
C LEU A 63 -13.10 11.88 16.44
N ALA A 64 -14.01 12.17 17.36
CA ALA A 64 -14.85 13.37 17.32
C ALA A 64 -14.06 14.68 17.48
N GLY A 65 -12.85 14.64 18.03
CA GLY A 65 -11.96 15.80 18.12
C GLY A 65 -11.09 16.02 16.89
N LEU A 66 -10.93 15.00 16.03
CA LEU A 66 -10.01 15.02 14.88
C LEU A 66 -10.69 15.40 13.56
N MET A 67 -12.02 15.26 13.48
CA MET A 67 -12.78 15.41 12.24
C MET A 67 -14.20 15.91 12.52
N ASP A 68 -14.79 16.54 11.51
CA ASP A 68 -16.18 16.99 11.56
C ASP A 68 -17.17 15.82 11.39
N ASN A 69 -18.45 16.10 11.63
CA ASN A 69 -19.52 15.09 11.56
C ASN A 69 -19.68 14.50 10.15
N ASP A 70 -19.47 15.29 9.11
CA ASP A 70 -19.62 14.84 7.73
C ASP A 70 -18.52 13.83 7.39
N THR A 71 -17.28 14.13 7.78
CA THR A 71 -16.11 13.25 7.60
C THR A 71 -16.20 12.00 8.46
N LEU A 72 -16.75 12.09 9.67
CA LEU A 72 -17.07 10.91 10.50
C LEU A 72 -18.10 10.00 9.83
N GLY A 73 -19.09 10.60 9.15
CA GLY A 73 -20.05 9.87 8.32
C GLY A 73 -19.35 9.11 7.20
N SER A 74 -18.49 9.79 6.43
CA SER A 74 -17.68 9.16 5.38
C SER A 74 -16.76 8.07 5.91
N LEU A 75 -16.15 8.27 7.08
CA LEU A 75 -15.33 7.24 7.73
C LEU A 75 -16.16 6.01 8.08
N ARG A 76 -17.33 6.20 8.70
CA ARG A 76 -18.23 5.09 9.04
C ARG A 76 -18.63 4.31 7.79
N ASP A 77 -18.94 5.01 6.71
CA ASP A 77 -19.34 4.38 5.45
C ASP A 77 -18.16 3.64 4.80
N ALA A 78 -16.94 4.17 4.91
CA ALA A 78 -15.71 3.49 4.49
C ALA A 78 -15.39 2.24 5.35
N LEU A 79 -15.82 2.20 6.62
CA LEU A 79 -15.65 1.06 7.52
C LEU A 79 -16.70 -0.05 7.35
N MET A 80 -17.52 0.02 6.30
CA MET A 80 -18.43 -1.07 5.96
C MET A 80 -17.69 -2.21 5.27
N SER A 81 -17.89 -3.44 5.77
CA SER A 81 -17.40 -4.67 5.16
C SER A 81 -17.95 -4.83 3.73
N PRO A 82 -17.25 -5.55 2.83
CA PRO A 82 -17.77 -5.90 1.51
C PRO A 82 -19.15 -6.57 1.52
N MET A 83 -19.53 -7.18 2.65
CA MET A 83 -20.84 -7.81 2.86
C MET A 83 -21.93 -6.86 3.37
N GLY A 84 -21.64 -5.55 3.48
CA GLY A 84 -22.59 -4.53 3.92
C GLY A 84 -22.80 -4.47 5.44
N ALA A 85 -21.97 -5.16 6.23
CA ALA A 85 -21.99 -5.12 7.69
C ALA A 85 -20.89 -4.20 8.23
N PRO A 86 -21.13 -3.41 9.29
CA PRO A 86 -20.09 -2.60 9.89
C PRO A 86 -19.03 -3.48 10.57
N ILE A 87 -17.77 -3.04 10.55
CA ILE A 87 -16.73 -3.64 11.40
C ILE A 87 -16.97 -3.22 12.85
N VAL A 88 -17.07 -4.22 13.74
CA VAL A 88 -17.35 -4.03 15.16
C VAL A 88 -16.15 -4.34 16.06
N ASP A 89 -15.21 -5.15 15.57
CA ASP A 89 -13.99 -5.54 16.28
C ASP A 89 -12.79 -5.21 15.41
N ILE A 90 -12.11 -4.09 15.70
CA ILE A 90 -10.89 -3.68 15.00
C ILE A 90 -9.70 -4.37 15.67
N ARG A 91 -8.99 -5.22 14.94
CA ARG A 91 -7.83 -5.97 15.43
C ARG A 91 -6.51 -5.31 15.08
N SER A 92 -6.45 -4.68 13.91
CA SER A 92 -5.26 -3.94 13.50
C SER A 92 -5.63 -2.78 12.59
N VAL A 93 -4.93 -1.67 12.75
CA VAL A 93 -4.90 -0.56 11.79
C VAL A 93 -3.46 -0.43 11.30
N ARG A 94 -3.23 -0.47 9.99
CA ARG A 94 -1.89 -0.42 9.40
C ARG A 94 -1.80 0.68 8.35
N PHE A 95 -0.79 1.53 8.48
CA PHE A 95 -0.41 2.50 7.47
C PHE A 95 0.26 1.81 6.28
N ILE A 96 -0.21 2.12 5.06
CA ILE A 96 0.32 1.54 3.81
C ILE A 96 1.23 2.52 3.09
N GLY A 97 0.96 3.82 3.21
CA GLY A 97 1.75 4.87 2.59
C GLY A 97 0.96 6.16 2.47
N ALA A 98 1.66 7.26 2.28
CA ALA A 98 1.08 8.55 2.00
C ALA A 98 1.74 9.19 0.79
N THR A 99 0.97 10.01 0.09
CA THR A 99 1.44 10.78 -1.05
C THR A 99 0.97 12.21 -0.95
N SER A 100 1.81 13.17 -1.35
CA SER A 100 1.45 14.58 -1.31
C SER A 100 1.51 15.22 -2.70
N LYS A 101 0.54 16.09 -2.99
CA LYS A 101 0.50 16.88 -4.22
C LYS A 101 -0.21 18.20 -3.98
N SER A 102 0.47 19.31 -4.27
CA SER A 102 -0.10 20.66 -4.20
C SER A 102 -0.77 21.00 -2.87
N GLY A 103 -0.18 20.58 -1.74
CA GLY A 103 -0.72 20.86 -0.39
C GLY A 103 -1.81 19.90 0.09
N LYS A 104 -2.25 18.97 -0.77
CA LYS A 104 -3.12 17.86 -0.39
C LYS A 104 -2.29 16.61 -0.14
N THR A 105 -2.61 15.87 0.90
CA THR A 105 -1.93 14.64 1.27
C THR A 105 -2.93 13.51 1.38
N LEU A 106 -2.72 12.45 0.62
CA LEU A 106 -3.53 11.23 0.66
C LEU A 106 -2.78 10.18 1.47
N ALA A 107 -3.36 9.72 2.58
CA ALA A 107 -2.78 8.70 3.45
C ALA A 107 -3.62 7.42 3.43
N GLY A 108 -3.05 6.32 2.96
CA GLY A 108 -3.72 5.03 2.84
C GLY A 108 -3.53 4.14 4.06
N TYR A 109 -4.63 3.54 4.51
CA TYR A 109 -4.68 2.63 5.65
C TYR A 109 -5.42 1.35 5.31
N VAL A 110 -5.07 0.29 6.03
CA VAL A 110 -5.80 -0.98 6.02
C VAL A 110 -6.19 -1.34 7.45
N ILE A 111 -7.47 -1.65 7.63
CA ILE A 111 -8.02 -2.21 8.86
C ILE A 111 -8.25 -3.69 8.65
N SER A 112 -7.90 -4.49 9.65
CA SER A 112 -8.35 -5.87 9.77
C SER A 112 -9.13 -6.05 11.06
N GLY A 113 -10.20 -6.83 10.98
CA GLY A 113 -11.13 -6.97 12.08
C GLY A 113 -12.21 -7.99 11.81
N LYS A 114 -13.27 -7.95 12.63
CA LYS A 114 -14.49 -8.72 12.41
C LYS A 114 -15.70 -7.83 12.22
N ASP A 115 -16.58 -8.24 11.32
CA ASP A 115 -17.88 -7.62 11.15
C ASP A 115 -18.87 -8.05 12.24
N ALA A 116 -20.06 -7.43 12.24
CA ALA A 116 -21.13 -7.75 13.19
C ALA A 116 -21.61 -9.23 13.14
N GLN A 117 -21.27 -9.97 12.08
CA GLN A 117 -21.60 -11.39 11.91
C GLN A 117 -20.46 -12.31 12.39
N GLY A 118 -19.32 -11.74 12.80
CA GLY A 118 -18.14 -12.46 13.27
C GLY A 118 -17.21 -12.93 12.15
N THR A 119 -17.44 -12.48 10.91
CA THR A 119 -16.61 -12.78 9.73
C THR A 119 -15.38 -11.89 9.73
N ASP A 120 -14.22 -12.44 9.39
CA ASP A 120 -13.01 -11.64 9.22
C ASP A 120 -13.15 -10.72 8.00
N ALA A 121 -12.87 -9.43 8.20
CA ALA A 121 -12.97 -8.41 7.18
C ALA A 121 -11.67 -7.58 7.14
N ILE A 122 -11.25 -7.25 5.92
CA ILE A 122 -10.12 -6.36 5.66
C ILE A 122 -10.61 -5.23 4.79
N ILE A 123 -10.41 -3.99 5.25
CA ILE A 123 -10.90 -2.79 4.59
C ILE A 123 -9.73 -1.85 4.37
N GLY A 124 -9.56 -1.39 3.13
CA GLY A 124 -8.66 -0.29 2.80
C GLY A 124 -9.45 1.01 2.70
N PHE A 125 -8.90 2.09 3.24
CA PHE A 125 -9.44 3.44 3.08
C PHE A 125 -8.30 4.44 2.94
N VAL A 126 -8.59 5.59 2.34
CA VAL A 126 -7.66 6.69 2.11
C VAL A 126 -8.20 7.94 2.78
N LEU A 127 -7.37 8.56 3.62
CA LEU A 127 -7.65 9.85 4.23
C LEU A 127 -7.16 10.96 3.31
N ASP A 128 -8.02 11.95 3.05
CA ASP A 128 -7.62 13.20 2.43
C ASP A 128 -7.29 14.23 3.51
N ILE A 129 -6.10 14.79 3.42
CA ILE A 129 -5.53 15.69 4.41
C ILE A 129 -5.12 16.98 3.71
N GLU A 130 -5.75 18.08 4.08
CA GLU A 130 -5.44 19.41 3.59
C GLU A 130 -5.02 20.30 4.74
N HIS A 131 -3.89 21.00 4.59
CA HIS A 131 -3.37 21.91 5.62
C HIS A 131 -3.23 21.29 7.02
N GLY A 132 -2.98 19.97 7.10
CA GLY A 132 -2.88 19.25 8.36
C GLY A 132 -4.23 19.00 9.06
N GLN A 133 -5.33 19.04 8.33
CA GLN A 133 -6.66 18.61 8.80
C GLN A 133 -7.19 17.50 7.90
N ILE A 134 -7.89 16.54 8.49
CA ILE A 134 -8.55 15.48 7.73
C ILE A 134 -9.82 16.07 7.16
N VAL A 135 -9.91 16.17 5.84
CA VAL A 135 -11.03 16.79 5.11
C VAL A 135 -11.93 15.77 4.41
N GLY A 136 -11.52 14.50 4.38
CA GLY A 136 -12.30 13.46 3.73
C GLY A 136 -11.75 12.06 3.95
N VAL A 137 -12.59 11.07 3.66
CA VAL A 137 -12.27 9.63 3.68
C VAL A 137 -12.84 8.98 2.42
N ASN A 138 -12.06 8.14 1.75
CA ASN A 138 -12.43 7.41 0.54
C ASN A 138 -12.14 5.92 0.65
#